data_AF-A0A8D4BLI7-F1
#
_entry.id   AF-A0A8D4BLI7-F1
#
_cell.length_a   1.000
_cell.length_b   1.000
_cell.length_c   1.000
_cell.angle_alpha   90.00
_cell.angle_beta   90.00
_cell.angle_gamma   90.00
#
_symmetry.space_group_name_H-M   'P 1'
#
loop_
_entity.id
_entity.type
_entity.pdbx_description
1 polymer ?
#
loop_
_entity_poly.entity_id
_entity_poly.type
_entity_poly.pdbx_seq_one_letter_code
_entity_poly.pdbx_strand_id
1 'polypeptide(L)'
;MKKAKRKKSIKKQVITCAVLATSLLLPISATAASAPYTLYQVGSTADKATSTSFGQVYMGGSTDVDEAFKWMIQKANGGDFLVIRATGTDAYNSYIYDLAKSIGKPLNSVSTIVVDDLIRAGSDSSLIDKINKAEGIFFAGGNQADYVDFLEGSAALTALNNRINQGIPFGGTSAGTMIQGDHIYDSISAGSTTLDSKTALNNPYSSLISFTDYLIQTPHNNNIQTDTHFEQRDRMGRFLTFLARNIQDGEETGTTAKGIAVNEQSALLVEKDGLAKVVTQPGSTNAAVYLAKTNKAPTTCVSGQPLTFNNISIYKLFNGSTFNLSTWTGSGGLAYTLNVNGGVITSSTGKVYGGNQP
;
A
#
# COMPACT_ATOMS: atom_id res chain seq x y z
N MET A 1 10.85 -102.47 26.30
CA MET A 1 12.15 -102.22 25.64
C MET A 1 11.96 -101.43 24.35
N LYS A 2 12.95 -100.59 24.07
CA LYS A 2 13.14 -99.65 22.95
C LYS A 2 12.68 -100.08 21.54
N LYS A 3 12.25 -99.04 20.80
CA LYS A 3 12.58 -98.66 19.39
C LYS A 3 11.91 -99.42 18.22
N ALA A 4 11.16 -98.67 17.41
CA ALA A 4 11.58 -98.11 16.10
C ALA A 4 10.48 -98.11 15.00
N LYS A 5 10.21 -96.89 14.50
CA LYS A 5 9.93 -96.46 13.11
C LYS A 5 9.04 -97.33 12.18
N ARG A 6 8.00 -96.70 11.63
CA ARG A 6 7.93 -96.38 10.19
C ARG A 6 6.85 -95.34 9.86
N LYS A 7 7.23 -94.37 9.03
CA LYS A 7 6.39 -93.34 8.39
C LYS A 7 5.37 -93.98 7.43
N LYS A 8 4.17 -93.38 7.32
CA LYS A 8 3.47 -93.28 6.04
C LYS A 8 2.69 -91.96 5.96
N SER A 9 2.83 -91.35 4.79
CA SER A 9 2.39 -90.02 4.38
C SER A 9 0.88 -89.97 4.13
N ILE A 10 0.23 -88.87 4.54
CA ILE A 10 -1.06 -88.45 3.97
C ILE A 10 -0.91 -86.99 3.54
N LYS A 11 -1.03 -86.78 2.23
CA LYS A 11 -1.05 -85.46 1.57
C LYS A 11 -2.31 -84.71 2.00
N LYS A 12 -2.18 -83.51 2.53
CA LYS A 12 -3.26 -82.50 2.54
C LYS A 12 -2.85 -81.37 1.61
N GLN A 13 -3.62 -81.20 0.53
CA GLN A 13 -3.57 -80.01 -0.31
C GLN A 13 -3.94 -78.81 0.55
N VAL A 14 -2.99 -77.90 0.74
CA VAL A 14 -3.27 -76.56 1.30
C VAL A 14 -3.53 -75.67 0.09
N ILE A 15 -4.78 -75.24 -0.07
CA ILE A 15 -5.14 -74.15 -0.98
C ILE A 15 -4.64 -72.87 -0.30
N THR A 16 -3.52 -72.34 -0.77
CA THR A 16 -3.02 -71.04 -0.37
C THR A 16 -3.82 -69.98 -1.13
N CYS A 17 -4.83 -69.39 -0.49
CA CYS A 17 -5.40 -68.13 -0.99
C CYS A 17 -4.37 -67.02 -0.77
N ALA A 18 -3.55 -66.76 -1.78
CA ALA A 18 -2.79 -65.52 -1.87
C ALA A 18 -3.78 -64.40 -2.15
N VAL A 19 -4.23 -63.70 -1.11
CA VAL A 19 -4.87 -62.40 -1.28
C VAL A 19 -3.76 -61.42 -1.67
N LEU A 20 -3.54 -61.23 -2.98
CA LEU A 20 -2.86 -60.04 -3.47
C LEU A 20 -3.76 -58.85 -3.14
N ALA A 21 -3.47 -58.17 -2.03
CA ALA A 21 -3.94 -56.81 -1.84
C ALA A 21 -3.13 -55.89 -2.78
N THR A 22 -3.49 -55.88 -4.06
CA THR A 22 -3.12 -54.79 -4.96
C THR A 22 -3.87 -53.54 -4.47
N SER A 23 -3.20 -52.75 -3.64
CA SER A 23 -3.62 -51.38 -3.35
C SER A 23 -3.62 -50.61 -4.66
N LEU A 24 -4.82 -50.48 -5.25
CA LEU A 24 -5.08 -49.60 -6.37
C LEU A 24 -4.86 -48.16 -5.86
N LEU A 25 -3.63 -47.65 -6.01
CA LEU A 25 -3.35 -46.22 -5.89
C LEU A 25 -4.03 -45.54 -7.08
N LEU A 26 -5.29 -45.18 -6.90
CA LEU A 26 -5.98 -44.27 -7.81
C LEU A 26 -5.16 -42.98 -7.85
N PRO A 27 -4.73 -42.49 -9.02
CA PRO A 27 -4.09 -41.19 -9.11
C PRO A 27 -5.14 -40.15 -8.74
N ILE A 28 -5.00 -39.59 -7.53
CA ILE A 28 -5.71 -38.37 -7.15
C ILE A 28 -5.17 -37.32 -8.12
N SER A 29 -5.97 -37.01 -9.14
CA SER A 29 -5.70 -35.87 -10.00
C SER A 29 -5.88 -34.65 -9.13
N ALA A 30 -4.78 -34.12 -8.60
CA ALA A 30 -4.79 -32.82 -7.93
C ALA A 30 -5.22 -31.81 -8.99
N THR A 31 -6.48 -31.39 -8.96
CA THR A 31 -6.94 -30.26 -9.75
C THR A 31 -6.16 -29.06 -9.25
N ALA A 32 -5.30 -28.51 -10.10
CA ALA A 32 -4.60 -27.26 -9.80
C ALA A 32 -5.65 -26.23 -9.40
N ALA A 33 -5.55 -25.70 -8.17
CA ALA A 33 -6.46 -24.69 -7.70
C ALA A 33 -6.40 -23.49 -8.66
N SER A 34 -7.55 -22.88 -8.98
CA SER A 34 -7.56 -21.64 -9.76
C SER A 34 -6.68 -20.59 -9.07
N ALA A 35 -6.04 -19.75 -9.88
CA ALA A 35 -5.28 -18.62 -9.35
C ALA A 35 -6.20 -17.75 -8.45
N PRO A 36 -5.69 -17.24 -7.32
CA PRO A 36 -6.47 -16.39 -6.40
C PRO A 36 -6.58 -14.93 -6.89
N TYR A 37 -6.37 -14.72 -8.18
CA TYR A 37 -6.37 -13.41 -8.82
C TYR A 37 -6.68 -13.55 -10.31
N THR A 38 -7.16 -12.45 -10.89
CA THR A 38 -7.33 -12.30 -12.33
C THR A 38 -6.18 -11.46 -12.89
N LEU A 39 -5.56 -11.94 -13.97
CA LEU A 39 -4.46 -11.27 -14.67
C LEU A 39 -4.92 -10.67 -16.00
N TYR A 40 -4.57 -9.41 -16.22
CA TYR A 40 -4.68 -8.74 -17.51
C TYR A 40 -3.33 -8.24 -17.94
N GLN A 41 -3.02 -8.29 -19.23
CA GLN A 41 -1.71 -7.88 -19.74
C GLN A 41 -1.80 -7.29 -21.16
N VAL A 42 -1.02 -6.25 -21.40
CA VAL A 42 -0.74 -5.68 -22.73
C VAL A 42 0.76 -5.60 -22.95
N GLY A 43 1.21 -5.76 -24.20
CA GLY A 43 2.62 -5.78 -24.56
C GLY A 43 3.21 -7.20 -24.66
N SER A 44 4.51 -7.34 -24.40
CA SER A 44 5.22 -8.62 -24.48
C SER A 44 4.72 -9.61 -23.43
N THR A 45 4.66 -10.90 -23.76
CA THR A 45 4.45 -12.00 -22.80
C THR A 45 5.76 -12.54 -22.21
N ALA A 46 6.90 -12.16 -22.80
CA ALA A 46 8.23 -12.49 -22.29
C ALA A 46 8.73 -11.38 -21.36
N ASP A 47 9.24 -11.80 -20.20
CA ASP A 47 9.87 -10.95 -19.18
C ASP A 47 11.06 -10.17 -19.75
N LYS A 48 11.26 -8.94 -19.25
CA LYS A 48 12.41 -8.12 -19.64
C LYS A 48 12.98 -7.34 -18.46
N ALA A 49 14.02 -7.92 -17.86
CA ALA A 49 14.85 -7.22 -16.88
C ALA A 49 15.54 -5.98 -17.47
N THR A 50 15.43 -4.85 -16.78
CA THR A 50 16.16 -3.61 -17.11
C THR A 50 16.77 -2.96 -15.88
N SER A 51 17.71 -2.03 -16.07
CA SER A 51 18.21 -1.21 -14.98
C SER A 51 17.21 -0.11 -14.66
N THR A 52 16.58 -0.20 -13.49
CA THR A 52 15.61 0.77 -12.97
C THR A 52 16.29 1.83 -12.10
N SER A 53 15.54 2.88 -11.76
CA SER A 53 15.92 3.84 -10.73
C SER A 53 14.79 4.06 -9.75
N PHE A 54 15.11 4.23 -8.47
CA PHE A 54 14.10 4.37 -7.43
C PHE A 54 13.25 5.62 -7.67
N GLY A 55 11.97 5.52 -7.31
CA GLY A 55 11.05 6.64 -7.20
C GLY A 55 9.79 6.20 -6.48
N GLN A 56 9.29 7.02 -5.55
CA GLN A 56 8.06 6.73 -4.83
C GLN A 56 6.99 7.77 -5.15
N VAL A 57 5.77 7.33 -5.40
CA VAL A 57 4.62 8.21 -5.69
C VAL A 57 3.54 8.07 -4.61
N TYR A 58 3.21 9.18 -3.97
CA TYR A 58 2.00 9.36 -3.17
C TYR A 58 0.98 10.18 -3.98
N MET A 59 -0.12 9.57 -4.43
CA MET A 59 -1.17 10.21 -5.23
C MET A 59 -2.52 10.25 -4.49
N GLY A 60 -3.20 11.40 -4.53
CA GLY A 60 -4.35 11.66 -3.67
C GLY A 60 -5.69 11.07 -4.10
N GLY A 61 -5.77 10.39 -5.25
CA GLY A 61 -7.00 9.82 -5.79
C GLY A 61 -7.75 10.74 -6.76
N SER A 62 -8.93 10.27 -7.18
CA SER A 62 -9.74 10.82 -8.28
C SER A 62 -9.08 10.56 -9.64
N THR A 63 -9.18 11.49 -10.58
CA THR A 63 -8.42 11.42 -11.84
C THR A 63 -6.92 11.35 -11.55
N ASP A 64 -6.27 10.37 -12.16
CA ASP A 64 -4.84 10.16 -12.01
C ASP A 64 -4.01 11.31 -12.60
N VAL A 65 -2.79 11.45 -12.10
CA VAL A 65 -1.85 12.50 -12.53
C VAL A 65 -0.88 11.96 -13.56
N ASP A 66 -1.03 12.38 -14.82
CA ASP A 66 -0.24 11.87 -15.95
C ASP A 66 1.27 12.05 -15.72
N GLU A 67 1.69 13.19 -15.18
CA GLU A 67 3.12 13.47 -14.91
C GLU A 67 3.75 12.49 -13.92
N ALA A 68 2.96 11.96 -12.97
CA ALA A 68 3.46 10.95 -12.05
C ALA A 68 3.72 9.61 -12.76
N PHE A 69 2.79 9.18 -13.63
CA PHE A 69 2.97 7.97 -14.43
C PHE A 69 4.12 8.11 -15.43
N LYS A 70 4.23 9.25 -16.15
CA LYS A 70 5.36 9.51 -17.05
C LYS A 70 6.70 9.39 -16.32
N TRP A 71 6.78 9.92 -15.11
CA TRP A 71 7.98 9.85 -14.29
C TRP A 71 8.29 8.41 -13.85
N MET A 72 7.30 7.64 -13.38
CA MET A 72 7.49 6.22 -13.05
C MET A 72 7.88 5.37 -14.27
N ILE A 73 7.27 5.60 -15.44
CA ILE A 73 7.58 4.91 -16.69
C ILE A 73 9.04 5.12 -17.08
N GLN A 74 9.54 6.36 -17.00
CA GLN A 74 10.94 6.66 -17.29
C GLN A 74 11.88 5.89 -16.35
N LYS A 75 11.52 5.79 -15.07
CA LYS A 75 12.30 5.08 -14.05
C LYS A 75 12.24 3.56 -14.18
N ALA A 76 11.16 3.02 -14.74
CA ALA A 76 11.03 1.60 -15.07
C ALA A 76 11.80 1.21 -16.34
N ASN A 77 12.29 2.21 -17.09
CA ASN A 77 13.26 2.08 -18.17
C ASN A 77 12.94 1.01 -19.23
N GLY A 78 11.65 0.91 -19.58
CA GLY A 78 11.18 0.01 -20.62
C GLY A 78 11.10 -1.47 -20.21
N GLY A 79 11.06 -1.76 -18.91
CA GLY A 79 10.72 -3.07 -18.35
C GLY A 79 9.21 -3.27 -18.19
N ASP A 80 8.85 -4.21 -17.32
CA ASP A 80 7.48 -4.64 -17.02
C ASP A 80 6.87 -3.82 -15.88
N PHE A 81 5.70 -3.23 -16.14
CA PHE A 81 4.98 -2.40 -15.17
C PHE A 81 3.78 -3.15 -14.61
N LEU A 82 3.75 -3.36 -13.30
CA LEU A 82 2.71 -4.11 -12.62
C LEU A 82 1.78 -3.17 -11.83
N VAL A 83 0.48 -3.30 -12.08
CA VAL A 83 -0.57 -2.66 -11.30
C VAL A 83 -1.22 -3.72 -10.40
N ILE A 84 -1.28 -3.44 -9.11
CA ILE A 84 -1.96 -4.30 -8.13
C ILE A 84 -3.26 -3.60 -7.73
N ARG A 85 -4.37 -4.33 -7.79
CA ARG A 85 -5.70 -3.85 -7.41
C ARG A 85 -6.38 -4.84 -6.48
N ALA A 86 -7.00 -4.32 -5.42
CA ALA A 86 -7.97 -5.07 -4.63
C ALA A 86 -9.31 -5.26 -5.35
N THR A 87 -9.70 -4.30 -6.20
CA THR A 87 -10.96 -4.32 -6.95
C THR A 87 -10.83 -3.63 -8.31
N GLY A 88 -11.79 -3.89 -9.20
CA GLY A 88 -11.92 -3.20 -10.48
C GLY A 88 -11.52 -4.05 -11.68
N THR A 89 -10.92 -3.41 -12.69
CA THR A 89 -10.63 -4.00 -14.01
C THR A 89 -9.19 -3.73 -14.44
N ASP A 90 -8.86 -3.94 -15.70
CA ASP A 90 -7.58 -3.62 -16.35
C ASP A 90 -7.46 -2.18 -16.87
N ALA A 91 -8.28 -1.25 -16.38
CA ALA A 91 -8.35 0.13 -16.87
C ALA A 91 -7.00 0.87 -16.97
N TYR A 92 -6.01 0.48 -16.17
CA TYR A 92 -4.66 1.06 -16.21
C TYR A 92 -3.80 0.54 -17.36
N ASN A 93 -4.04 -0.67 -17.88
CA ASN A 93 -3.14 -1.33 -18.82
C ASN A 93 -2.93 -0.52 -20.08
N SER A 94 -4.00 -0.26 -20.84
CA SER A 94 -3.92 0.49 -22.08
C SER A 94 -3.48 1.94 -21.85
N TYR A 95 -3.97 2.57 -20.78
CA TYR A 95 -3.60 3.94 -20.41
C TYR A 95 -2.08 4.09 -20.19
N ILE A 96 -1.49 3.30 -19.28
CA ILE A 96 -0.05 3.38 -18.97
C ILE A 96 0.78 2.97 -20.19
N TYR A 97 0.36 1.92 -20.91
CA TYR A 97 1.11 1.42 -22.07
C TYR A 97 1.15 2.41 -23.22
N ASP A 98 0.03 3.08 -23.52
CA ASP A 98 -0.04 4.09 -24.57
C ASP A 98 0.59 5.42 -24.13
N LEU A 99 0.47 5.80 -22.85
CA LEU A 99 1.19 6.93 -22.28
C LEU A 99 2.72 6.76 -22.44
N ALA A 100 3.23 5.57 -22.13
CA ALA A 100 4.64 5.22 -22.30
C ALA A 100 5.12 5.38 -23.75
N LYS A 101 4.33 4.92 -24.73
CA LYS A 101 4.63 5.14 -26.15
C LYS A 101 4.59 6.62 -26.51
N SER A 102 3.61 7.37 -26.02
CA SER A 102 3.42 8.79 -26.35
C SER A 102 4.60 9.67 -25.93
N ILE A 103 5.32 9.30 -24.87
CA ILE A 103 6.52 10.00 -24.39
C ILE A 103 7.83 9.42 -24.94
N GLY A 104 7.77 8.48 -25.89
CA GLY A 104 8.95 7.83 -26.48
C GLY A 104 9.72 6.93 -25.52
N LYS A 105 9.06 6.40 -24.49
CA LYS A 105 9.63 5.51 -23.46
C LYS A 105 8.77 4.25 -23.31
N PRO A 106 8.62 3.44 -24.38
CA PRO A 106 7.72 2.29 -24.35
C PRO A 106 8.14 1.28 -23.27
N LEU A 107 7.15 0.77 -22.54
CA LEU A 107 7.31 -0.34 -21.60
C LEU A 107 7.34 -1.68 -22.36
N ASN A 108 7.90 -2.72 -21.74
CA ASN A 108 7.86 -4.07 -22.28
C ASN A 108 6.42 -4.63 -22.23
N SER A 109 5.82 -4.54 -21.04
CA SER A 109 4.42 -4.85 -20.81
C SER A 109 3.83 -3.99 -19.69
N VAL A 110 2.51 -3.90 -19.66
CA VAL A 110 1.76 -3.47 -18.47
C VAL A 110 0.82 -4.60 -18.09
N SER A 111 0.88 -5.03 -16.83
CA SER A 111 0.01 -6.06 -16.29
C SER A 111 -0.80 -5.51 -15.12
N THR A 112 -2.05 -5.94 -15.00
CA THR A 112 -2.89 -5.69 -13.82
C THR A 112 -3.22 -7.03 -13.17
N ILE A 113 -2.96 -7.12 -11.86
CA ILE A 113 -3.47 -8.17 -10.99
C ILE A 113 -4.67 -7.58 -10.23
N VAL A 114 -5.84 -8.20 -10.41
CA VAL A 114 -7.00 -7.98 -9.55
C VAL A 114 -7.09 -9.15 -8.59
N VAL A 115 -6.90 -8.89 -7.30
CA VAL A 115 -6.89 -9.95 -6.27
C VAL A 115 -8.33 -10.37 -5.97
N ASP A 116 -8.63 -11.65 -6.17
CA ASP A 116 -9.99 -12.21 -5.99
C ASP A 116 -10.14 -12.92 -4.63
N ASP A 117 -9.05 -13.53 -4.13
CA ASP A 117 -8.97 -14.20 -2.83
C ASP A 117 -7.77 -13.63 -2.05
N LEU A 118 -8.05 -12.68 -1.15
CA LEU A 118 -7.04 -11.95 -0.38
C LEU A 118 -6.19 -12.90 0.48
N ILE A 119 -6.79 -13.94 1.06
CA ILE A 119 -6.12 -14.88 1.96
C ILE A 119 -5.09 -15.71 1.19
N ARG A 120 -5.48 -16.23 0.02
CA ARG A 120 -4.59 -17.09 -0.77
C ARG A 120 -3.55 -16.31 -1.58
N ALA A 121 -3.91 -15.13 -2.09
CA ALA A 121 -3.08 -14.39 -3.02
C ALA A 121 -1.71 -14.02 -2.44
N GLY A 122 -1.63 -13.68 -1.14
CA GLY A 122 -0.39 -13.30 -0.49
C GLY A 122 0.69 -14.40 -0.46
N SER A 123 0.29 -15.66 -0.66
CA SER A 123 1.21 -16.82 -0.70
C SER A 123 1.26 -17.50 -2.06
N ASP A 124 0.60 -16.95 -3.08
CA ASP A 124 0.56 -17.56 -4.41
C ASP A 124 1.88 -17.35 -5.16
N SER A 125 2.56 -18.46 -5.46
CA SER A 125 3.88 -18.42 -6.12
C SER A 125 3.87 -17.72 -7.49
N SER A 126 2.77 -17.78 -8.24
CA SER A 126 2.69 -17.15 -9.56
C SER A 126 2.50 -15.63 -9.47
N LEU A 127 1.79 -15.15 -8.45
CA LEU A 127 1.67 -13.74 -8.13
C LEU A 127 3.01 -13.18 -7.65
N ILE A 128 3.68 -13.91 -6.74
CA ILE A 128 4.99 -13.53 -6.21
C ILE A 128 6.04 -13.44 -7.34
N ASP A 129 6.01 -14.36 -8.30
CA ASP A 129 6.88 -14.31 -9.48
C ASP A 129 6.65 -13.03 -10.31
N LYS A 130 5.39 -12.60 -10.48
CA LYS A 130 5.06 -11.34 -11.16
C LYS A 130 5.58 -10.12 -10.43
N ILE A 131 5.48 -10.10 -9.10
CA ILE A 131 6.08 -9.03 -8.28
C ILE A 131 7.59 -9.01 -8.49
N ASN A 132 8.25 -10.17 -8.40
CA ASN A 132 9.70 -10.28 -8.50
C ASN A 132 10.25 -9.84 -9.86
N LYS A 133 9.45 -9.95 -10.92
CA LYS A 133 9.80 -9.55 -12.29
C LYS A 133 9.45 -8.11 -12.64
N ALA A 134 8.61 -7.43 -11.86
CA ALA A 134 8.19 -6.07 -12.20
C ALA A 134 9.34 -5.05 -12.06
N GLU A 135 9.56 -4.22 -13.07
CA GLU A 135 10.44 -3.05 -13.05
C GLU A 135 9.75 -1.77 -12.58
N GLY A 136 8.43 -1.78 -12.42
CA GLY A 136 7.67 -0.72 -11.74
C GLY A 136 6.38 -1.26 -11.15
N ILE A 137 6.00 -0.79 -9.96
CA ILE A 137 4.79 -1.29 -9.27
C ILE A 137 3.87 -0.14 -8.87
N PHE A 138 2.58 -0.25 -9.17
CA PHE A 138 1.58 0.74 -8.77
C PHE A 138 0.39 0.10 -8.05
N PHE A 139 0.07 0.61 -6.86
CA PHE A 139 -1.10 0.22 -6.08
C PHE A 139 -2.28 1.14 -6.42
N ALA A 140 -3.34 0.58 -7.00
CA ALA A 140 -4.53 1.36 -7.35
C ALA A 140 -5.37 1.77 -6.12
N GLY A 141 -6.33 2.66 -6.34
CA GLY A 141 -7.37 2.94 -5.35
C GLY A 141 -8.26 1.72 -5.07
N GLY A 142 -9.08 1.81 -4.02
CA GLY A 142 -9.92 0.72 -3.54
C GLY A 142 -10.17 0.87 -2.05
N ASN A 143 -10.25 -0.26 -1.35
CA ASN A 143 -10.28 -0.32 0.11
C ASN A 143 -8.87 -0.69 0.62
N GLN A 144 -8.31 0.11 1.52
CA GLN A 144 -6.97 -0.19 2.07
C GLN A 144 -6.96 -1.39 3.02
N ALA A 145 -8.10 -1.78 3.60
CA ALA A 145 -8.20 -3.01 4.39
C ALA A 145 -7.89 -4.25 3.54
N ASP A 146 -8.33 -4.28 2.28
CA ASP A 146 -8.08 -5.39 1.38
C ASP A 146 -6.57 -5.57 1.10
N TYR A 147 -5.83 -4.46 0.97
CA TYR A 147 -4.38 -4.51 0.82
C TYR A 147 -3.69 -5.01 2.08
N VAL A 148 -4.17 -4.63 3.27
CA VAL A 148 -3.65 -5.14 4.54
C VAL A 148 -3.89 -6.64 4.64
N ASP A 149 -5.13 -7.11 4.44
CA ASP A 149 -5.49 -8.53 4.49
C ASP A 149 -4.68 -9.39 3.50
N PHE A 150 -4.39 -8.84 2.32
CA PHE A 150 -3.60 -9.51 1.29
C PHE A 150 -2.09 -9.54 1.59
N LEU A 151 -1.54 -8.48 2.18
CA LEU A 151 -0.10 -8.28 2.31
C LEU A 151 0.45 -8.64 3.69
N GLU A 152 -0.25 -8.35 4.77
CA GLU A 152 0.30 -8.47 6.11
C GLU A 152 0.76 -9.91 6.40
N GLY A 153 2.03 -10.04 6.81
CA GLY A 153 2.64 -11.34 7.09
C GLY A 153 2.83 -12.26 5.86
N SER A 154 2.63 -11.79 4.64
CA SER A 154 2.62 -12.62 3.43
C SER A 154 3.95 -12.65 2.67
N ALA A 155 4.14 -13.67 1.85
CA ALA A 155 5.30 -13.79 0.97
C ALA A 155 5.28 -12.74 -0.17
N ALA A 156 4.08 -12.29 -0.58
CA ALA A 156 3.91 -11.19 -1.52
C ALA A 156 4.45 -9.87 -0.95
N LEU A 157 4.20 -9.57 0.32
CA LEU A 157 4.77 -8.38 0.98
C LEU A 157 6.29 -8.42 1.04
N THR A 158 6.85 -9.59 1.37
CA THR A 158 8.31 -9.80 1.35
C THR A 158 8.87 -9.53 -0.05
N ALA A 159 8.23 -10.06 -1.09
CA ALA A 159 8.64 -9.82 -2.48
C ALA A 159 8.54 -8.33 -2.87
N LEU A 160 7.46 -7.64 -2.49
CA LEU A 160 7.29 -6.20 -2.74
C LEU A 160 8.40 -5.38 -2.09
N ASN A 161 8.63 -5.56 -0.79
CA ASN A 161 9.67 -4.82 -0.06
C ASN A 161 11.08 -5.14 -0.60
N ASN A 162 11.34 -6.37 -1.04
CA ASN A 162 12.59 -6.71 -1.71
C ASN A 162 12.77 -5.94 -3.03
N ARG A 163 11.73 -5.83 -3.85
CA ARG A 163 11.80 -5.05 -5.11
C ARG A 163 11.99 -3.57 -4.85
N ILE A 164 11.30 -3.00 -3.88
CA ILE A 164 11.47 -1.60 -3.46
C ILE A 164 12.91 -1.37 -2.99
N ASN A 165 13.47 -2.27 -2.17
CA ASN A 165 14.87 -2.20 -1.71
C ASN A 165 15.88 -2.33 -2.88
N GLN A 166 15.52 -3.04 -3.94
CA GLN A 166 16.31 -3.12 -5.17
C GLN A 166 16.22 -1.85 -6.04
N GLY A 167 15.36 -0.89 -5.67
CA GLY A 167 15.31 0.43 -6.26
C GLY A 167 14.41 0.56 -7.48
N ILE A 168 13.34 -0.24 -7.58
CA ILE A 168 12.31 0.01 -8.60
C ILE A 168 11.51 1.28 -8.29
N PRO A 169 10.95 1.97 -9.29
CA PRO A 169 9.88 2.91 -9.05
C PRO A 169 8.62 2.20 -8.53
N PHE A 170 7.98 2.78 -7.52
CA PHE A 170 6.71 2.32 -7.02
C PHE A 170 5.81 3.48 -6.57
N GLY A 171 4.56 3.20 -6.25
CA GLY A 171 3.66 4.17 -5.64
C GLY A 171 2.22 3.74 -5.72
N GLY A 172 1.30 4.66 -5.48
CA GLY A 172 -0.12 4.34 -5.53
C GLY A 172 -1.02 5.54 -5.36
N THR A 173 -2.30 5.32 -5.58
CA THR A 173 -3.34 6.37 -5.49
C THR A 173 -4.40 5.99 -4.48
N SER A 174 -4.93 6.98 -3.74
CA SER A 174 -5.99 6.74 -2.73
C SER A 174 -5.55 5.66 -1.71
N ALA A 175 -6.26 4.53 -1.59
CA ALA A 175 -5.87 3.38 -0.77
C ALA A 175 -4.42 2.91 -1.01
N GLY A 176 -3.94 2.93 -2.26
CA GLY A 176 -2.55 2.59 -2.58
C GLY A 176 -1.52 3.59 -2.01
N THR A 177 -1.91 4.82 -1.72
CA THR A 177 -1.10 5.78 -0.93
C THR A 177 -1.24 5.56 0.57
N MET A 178 -2.44 5.19 1.04
CA MET A 178 -2.67 4.93 2.47
C MET A 178 -1.71 3.86 3.01
N ILE A 179 -1.48 2.78 2.27
CA ILE A 179 -0.64 1.66 2.71
C ILE A 179 0.88 1.94 2.69
N GLN A 180 1.30 3.11 2.23
CA GLN A 180 2.72 3.49 2.13
C GLN A 180 3.24 4.30 3.34
N GLY A 181 2.38 4.54 4.33
CA GLY A 181 2.81 5.11 5.61
C GLY A 181 3.57 4.10 6.47
N ASP A 182 4.29 4.59 7.47
CA ASP A 182 4.79 3.75 8.57
C ASP A 182 3.62 3.28 9.44
N HIS A 183 2.69 4.20 9.70
CA HIS A 183 1.43 3.98 10.40
C HIS A 183 0.28 4.19 9.42
N ILE A 184 -0.57 3.17 9.28
CA ILE A 184 -1.58 3.11 8.22
C ILE A 184 -2.94 3.11 8.87
N TYR A 185 -3.80 4.06 8.50
CA TYR A 185 -5.22 3.93 8.79
C TYR A 185 -5.81 2.82 7.91
N ASP A 186 -5.88 1.61 8.47
CA ASP A 186 -6.18 0.36 7.77
C ASP A 186 -7.65 0.24 7.32
N SER A 187 -8.55 1.06 7.89
CA SER A 187 -10.01 1.01 7.73
C SER A 187 -10.70 -0.33 8.07
N ILE A 188 -9.99 -1.31 8.64
CA ILE A 188 -10.53 -2.63 8.99
C ILE A 188 -11.69 -2.48 9.99
N SER A 189 -11.46 -1.76 11.08
CA SER A 189 -12.48 -1.55 12.12
C SER A 189 -13.65 -0.68 11.64
N ALA A 190 -13.44 0.14 10.60
CA ALA A 190 -14.48 0.98 10.03
C ALA A 190 -15.43 0.21 9.10
N GLY A 191 -14.94 -0.89 8.50
CA GLY A 191 -15.68 -1.65 7.49
C GLY A 191 -16.13 -0.75 6.34
N SER A 192 -17.43 -0.72 6.05
CA SER A 192 -18.00 0.15 5.01
C SER A 192 -18.26 1.59 5.47
N THR A 193 -18.00 1.92 6.73
CA THR A 193 -18.23 3.25 7.30
C THR A 193 -17.04 4.16 6.98
N THR A 194 -17.31 5.40 6.56
CA THR A 194 -16.25 6.40 6.40
C THR A 194 -16.00 7.12 7.72
N LEU A 195 -14.75 7.13 8.19
CA LEU A 195 -14.32 8.01 9.29
C LEU A 195 -14.18 9.45 8.79
N ASP A 196 -15.03 10.34 9.31
CA ASP A 196 -14.95 11.79 9.13
C ASP A 196 -14.12 12.48 10.24
N SER A 197 -13.70 13.72 9.96
CA SER A 197 -12.90 14.51 10.90
C SER A 197 -13.61 14.81 12.21
N LYS A 198 -14.92 15.08 12.17
CA LYS A 198 -15.69 15.43 13.37
C LYS A 198 -15.74 14.27 14.37
N THR A 199 -15.95 13.06 13.87
CA THR A 199 -15.97 11.82 14.66
C THR A 199 -14.60 11.56 15.26
N ALA A 200 -13.54 11.64 14.46
CA ALA A 200 -12.17 11.42 14.92
C ALA A 200 -11.70 12.47 15.95
N LEU A 201 -12.11 13.73 15.80
CA LEU A 201 -11.77 14.81 16.73
C LEU A 201 -12.53 14.70 18.04
N ASN A 202 -13.81 14.30 18.02
CA ASN A 202 -14.62 14.18 19.23
C ASN A 202 -14.30 12.92 20.04
N ASN A 203 -13.78 11.88 19.39
CA ASN A 203 -13.31 10.67 20.06
C ASN A 203 -12.10 10.07 19.32
N PRO A 204 -10.86 10.37 19.78
CA PRO A 204 -9.64 9.82 19.20
C PRO A 204 -9.54 8.28 19.23
N TYR A 205 -10.33 7.62 20.10
CA TYR A 205 -10.45 6.16 20.17
C TYR A 205 -11.83 5.68 19.70
N SER A 206 -12.40 6.37 18.70
CA SER A 206 -13.55 5.86 17.97
C SER A 206 -13.29 4.43 17.51
N SER A 207 -14.30 3.57 17.58
CA SER A 207 -14.22 2.18 17.12
C SER A 207 -14.01 2.03 15.61
N LEU A 208 -14.04 3.15 14.86
CA LEU A 208 -13.74 3.20 13.43
C LEU A 208 -12.25 3.45 13.15
N ILE A 209 -11.42 3.59 14.19
CA ILE A 209 -9.99 3.86 14.09
C ILE A 209 -9.21 2.62 14.50
N SER A 210 -8.55 2.01 13.53
CA SER A 210 -7.53 0.98 13.69
C SER A 210 -6.33 1.33 12.82
N PHE A 211 -5.17 0.81 13.21
CA PHE A 211 -3.93 1.02 12.50
C PHE A 211 -3.23 -0.30 12.24
N THR A 212 -2.57 -0.37 11.09
CA THR A 212 -1.56 -1.37 10.74
C THR A 212 -0.25 -0.65 10.54
N ASP A 213 0.86 -1.25 10.95
CA ASP A 213 2.17 -0.63 10.83
C ASP A 213 3.11 -1.40 9.89
N TYR A 214 4.09 -0.70 9.34
CA TYR A 214 5.27 -1.25 8.68
C TYR A 214 5.00 -2.17 7.47
N LEU A 215 3.89 -1.96 6.74
CA LEU A 215 3.52 -2.76 5.58
C LEU A 215 4.51 -2.54 4.42
N ILE A 216 4.45 -1.39 3.76
CA ILE A 216 5.38 -1.04 2.67
C ILE A 216 6.59 -0.31 3.26
N GLN A 217 7.78 -0.89 3.10
CA GLN A 217 9.02 -0.35 3.66
C GLN A 217 9.80 0.42 2.59
N THR A 218 10.19 1.66 2.90
CA THR A 218 10.90 2.55 1.97
C THR A 218 11.90 3.41 2.74
N PRO A 219 12.97 3.94 2.10
CA PRO A 219 13.96 4.75 2.83
C PRO A 219 13.41 6.02 3.51
N HIS A 220 12.21 6.48 3.14
CA HIS A 220 11.68 7.79 3.55
C HIS A 220 10.27 7.77 4.17
N ASN A 221 9.73 6.62 4.59
CA ASN A 221 8.42 6.57 5.26
C ASN A 221 8.48 6.59 6.78
N ASN A 222 9.67 6.59 7.39
CA ASN A 222 9.80 6.59 8.85
C ASN A 222 8.93 7.66 9.53
N ASN A 223 8.11 7.24 10.48
CA ASN A 223 7.26 8.08 11.32
C ASN A 223 6.12 8.79 10.56
N ILE A 224 5.81 8.34 9.33
CA ILE A 224 4.82 9.01 8.45
C ILE A 224 3.46 8.31 8.51
N GLN A 225 2.45 9.07 8.89
CA GLN A 225 1.04 8.77 8.61
C GLN A 225 0.65 9.36 7.24
N THR A 226 -0.07 8.60 6.41
CA THR A 226 -0.61 9.12 5.14
C THR A 226 -2.12 9.39 5.18
N ASP A 227 -2.60 10.32 4.36
CA ASP A 227 -4.01 10.51 4.04
C ASP A 227 -4.21 10.94 2.57
N THR A 228 -5.39 10.69 2.00
CA THR A 228 -5.75 10.96 0.59
C THR A 228 -7.11 11.61 0.47
N HIS A 229 -7.49 12.07 -0.73
CA HIS A 229 -8.72 12.83 -0.97
C HIS A 229 -8.93 13.96 0.06
N PHE A 230 -7.81 14.57 0.46
CA PHE A 230 -7.67 15.10 1.80
C PHE A 230 -8.61 16.27 2.08
N GLU A 231 -8.43 17.38 1.38
CA GLU A 231 -9.29 18.56 1.53
C GLU A 231 -10.69 18.33 0.96
N GLN A 232 -10.79 17.58 -0.14
CA GLN A 232 -12.05 17.27 -0.80
C GLN A 232 -13.05 16.54 0.11
N ARG A 233 -12.57 15.80 1.11
CA ARG A 233 -13.38 15.05 2.07
C ARG A 233 -13.26 15.57 3.50
N ASP A 234 -12.75 16.78 3.66
CA ASP A 234 -12.49 17.42 4.95
C ASP A 234 -11.80 16.50 5.96
N ARG A 235 -10.58 16.04 5.65
CA ARG A 235 -9.85 15.02 6.42
C ARG A 235 -8.77 15.54 7.37
N MET A 236 -8.60 16.85 7.52
CA MET A 236 -7.59 17.41 8.43
C MET A 236 -7.79 16.92 9.87
N GLY A 237 -9.02 16.90 10.39
CA GLY A 237 -9.29 16.48 11.76
C GLY A 237 -8.91 15.04 12.03
N ARG A 238 -9.31 14.11 11.15
CA ARG A 238 -8.92 12.69 11.32
C ARG A 238 -7.41 12.48 11.19
N PHE A 239 -6.78 13.21 10.27
CA PHE A 239 -5.34 13.13 10.08
C PHE A 239 -4.56 13.62 11.31
N LEU A 240 -4.98 14.73 11.93
CA LEU A 240 -4.41 15.19 13.19
C LEU A 240 -4.68 14.23 14.36
N THR A 241 -5.85 13.58 14.39
CA THR A 241 -6.16 12.53 15.35
C THR A 241 -5.22 11.34 15.19
N PHE A 242 -4.91 10.90 13.96
CA PHE A 242 -3.97 9.81 13.72
C PHE A 242 -2.57 10.14 14.24
N LEU A 243 -2.05 11.33 13.92
CA LEU A 243 -0.76 11.78 14.48
C LEU A 243 -0.76 11.81 16.01
N ALA A 244 -1.86 12.23 16.63
CA ALA A 244 -1.99 12.22 18.09
C ALA A 244 -1.98 10.78 18.64
N ARG A 245 -2.65 9.84 17.96
CA ARG A 245 -2.69 8.43 18.35
C ARG A 245 -1.34 7.75 18.22
N ASN A 246 -0.60 7.99 17.14
CA ASN A 246 0.75 7.45 16.98
C ASN A 246 1.66 7.88 18.15
N ILE A 247 1.52 9.13 18.64
CA ILE A 247 2.26 9.59 19.83
C ILE A 247 1.71 8.95 21.12
N GLN A 248 0.40 8.97 21.29
CA GLN A 248 -0.26 8.57 22.54
C GLN A 248 -0.14 7.07 22.81
N ASP A 249 -0.14 6.26 21.76
CA ASP A 249 -0.07 4.80 21.82
C ASP A 249 1.39 4.31 21.87
N GLY A 250 2.37 5.21 21.74
CA GLY A 250 3.80 4.93 21.98
C GLY A 250 4.60 4.57 20.74
N GLU A 251 3.98 4.58 19.56
CA GLU A 251 4.68 4.38 18.28
C GLU A 251 5.64 5.55 17.98
N GLU A 252 5.27 6.75 18.40
CA GLU A 252 6.01 7.98 18.13
C GLU A 252 6.22 8.86 19.36
N THR A 253 7.21 9.74 19.28
CA THR A 253 7.40 10.81 20.28
C THR A 253 6.67 12.08 19.84
N GLY A 254 6.38 12.97 20.80
CA GLY A 254 5.71 14.24 20.52
C GLY A 254 6.36 15.12 19.45
N THR A 255 7.63 14.88 19.11
CA THR A 255 8.39 15.67 18.12
C THR A 255 8.77 14.91 16.85
N THR A 256 8.43 13.62 16.75
CA THR A 256 8.86 12.75 15.63
C THR A 256 7.72 12.38 14.69
N ALA A 257 6.47 12.34 15.15
CA ALA A 257 5.33 12.03 14.30
C ALA A 257 5.20 13.04 13.14
N LYS A 258 5.08 12.48 11.94
CA LYS A 258 4.98 13.20 10.67
C LYS A 258 3.79 12.69 9.89
N GLY A 259 3.36 13.47 8.90
CA GLY A 259 2.40 12.95 7.96
C GLY A 259 2.44 13.60 6.59
N ILE A 260 1.91 12.88 5.60
CA ILE A 260 1.74 13.30 4.22
C ILE A 260 0.27 13.13 3.86
N ALA A 261 -0.42 14.23 3.59
CA ALA A 261 -1.80 14.18 3.11
C ALA A 261 -1.92 14.78 1.71
N VAL A 262 -2.55 14.05 0.80
CA VAL A 262 -2.56 14.39 -0.63
C VAL A 262 -3.99 14.70 -1.09
N ASN A 263 -4.19 15.88 -1.67
CA ASN A 263 -5.47 16.23 -2.30
C ASN A 263 -5.66 15.42 -3.58
N GLU A 264 -6.91 15.27 -4.01
CA GLU A 264 -7.23 14.70 -5.32
C GLU A 264 -6.44 15.39 -6.45
N GLN A 265 -6.15 14.65 -7.52
CA GLN A 265 -5.45 15.16 -8.71
C GLN A 265 -4.06 15.76 -8.43
N SER A 266 -3.45 15.36 -7.31
CA SER A 266 -2.11 15.76 -6.87
C SER A 266 -1.26 14.52 -6.63
N ALA A 267 0.04 14.63 -6.89
CA ALA A 267 1.01 13.60 -6.53
C ALA A 267 2.30 14.22 -5.96
N LEU A 268 2.87 13.56 -4.96
CA LEU A 268 4.21 13.81 -4.44
C LEU A 268 5.16 12.75 -5.01
N LEU A 269 6.12 13.17 -5.83
CA LEU A 269 7.15 12.32 -6.42
C LEU A 269 8.40 12.39 -5.56
N VAL A 270 8.84 11.28 -4.99
CA VAL A 270 9.97 11.22 -4.04
C VAL A 270 11.14 10.45 -4.66
N GLU A 271 12.28 11.11 -4.77
CA GLU A 271 13.53 10.53 -5.23
C GLU A 271 14.25 9.74 -4.13
N LYS A 272 15.29 8.98 -4.51
CA LYS A 272 16.03 8.10 -3.59
C LYS A 272 16.68 8.83 -2.42
N ASP A 273 17.05 10.09 -2.59
CA ASP A 273 17.66 10.95 -1.56
C ASP A 273 16.63 11.69 -0.69
N GLY A 274 15.34 11.42 -0.91
CA GLY A 274 14.23 12.02 -0.17
C GLY A 274 13.79 13.37 -0.72
N LEU A 275 14.43 13.89 -1.78
CA LEU A 275 13.92 15.06 -2.47
C LEU A 275 12.61 14.72 -3.16
N ALA A 276 11.59 15.51 -2.86
CA ALA A 276 10.25 15.35 -3.36
C ALA A 276 9.78 16.57 -4.12
N LYS A 277 8.94 16.35 -5.13
CA LYS A 277 8.32 17.40 -5.94
C LYS A 277 6.84 17.12 -6.11
N VAL A 278 6.02 18.15 -6.00
CA VAL A 278 4.59 18.06 -6.30
C VAL A 278 4.34 18.24 -7.78
N VAL A 279 3.52 17.36 -8.35
CA VAL A 279 2.94 17.48 -9.68
C VAL A 279 1.42 17.34 -9.59
N THR A 280 0.70 17.97 -10.51
CA THR A 280 -0.77 18.03 -10.48
C THR A 280 -1.35 17.75 -11.84
N GLN A 281 -2.54 17.18 -11.90
CA GLN A 281 -3.23 17.00 -13.18
C GLN A 281 -3.61 18.37 -13.77
N PRO A 282 -3.41 18.58 -15.09
CA PRO A 282 -3.83 19.82 -15.73
C PRO A 282 -5.31 20.13 -15.49
N GLY A 283 -5.62 21.39 -15.14
CA GLY A 283 -6.99 21.84 -14.87
C GLY A 283 -7.50 21.55 -13.45
N SER A 284 -6.69 20.94 -12.59
CA SER A 284 -7.04 20.77 -11.16
C SER A 284 -7.18 22.12 -10.45
N THR A 285 -8.23 22.26 -9.63
CA THR A 285 -8.57 23.52 -8.95
C THR A 285 -8.23 23.53 -7.47
N ASN A 286 -8.05 22.37 -6.85
CA ASN A 286 -7.72 22.22 -5.43
C ASN A 286 -6.58 21.22 -5.20
N ALA A 287 -5.57 21.25 -6.06
CA ALA A 287 -4.42 20.36 -5.97
C ALA A 287 -3.39 20.87 -4.96
N ALA A 288 -3.01 20.02 -4.02
CA ALA A 288 -2.04 20.32 -2.98
C ALA A 288 -1.52 19.04 -2.29
N VAL A 289 -0.38 19.15 -1.62
CA VAL A 289 0.14 18.16 -0.68
C VAL A 289 0.41 18.84 0.65
N TYR A 290 0.08 18.21 1.76
CA TYR A 290 0.26 18.73 3.10
C TYR A 290 1.26 17.86 3.86
N LEU A 291 2.29 18.50 4.42
CA LEU A 291 3.30 17.87 5.24
C LEU A 291 3.08 18.32 6.67
N ALA A 292 2.87 17.38 7.58
CA ALA A 292 2.69 17.67 9.00
C ALA A 292 3.90 17.21 9.80
N LYS A 293 4.25 17.98 10.84
CA LYS A 293 5.18 17.57 11.90
C LYS A 293 4.66 18.01 13.25
N THR A 294 4.66 17.10 14.20
CA THR A 294 4.29 17.40 15.58
C THR A 294 5.48 18.02 16.31
N ASN A 295 5.22 19.00 17.19
CA ASN A 295 6.29 19.67 17.95
C ASN A 295 6.17 19.45 19.47
N LYS A 296 5.16 18.70 19.91
CA LYS A 296 4.90 18.30 21.31
C LYS A 296 3.89 17.17 21.32
N ALA A 297 3.75 16.47 22.44
CA ALA A 297 2.69 15.48 22.61
C ALA A 297 1.30 16.14 22.72
N PRO A 298 0.20 15.42 22.36
CA PRO A 298 -1.15 15.88 22.64
C PRO A 298 -1.36 16.05 24.15
N THR A 299 -2.20 17.02 24.53
CA THR A 299 -2.58 17.26 25.93
C THR A 299 -3.76 16.38 26.34
N THR A 300 -4.67 16.08 25.41
CA THR A 300 -5.77 15.14 25.62
C THR A 300 -5.93 14.31 24.37
N CYS A 301 -5.66 13.01 24.49
CA CYS A 301 -5.93 12.00 23.49
C CYS A 301 -6.36 10.74 24.25
N VAL A 302 -7.63 10.67 24.63
CA VAL A 302 -8.18 9.56 25.43
C VAL A 302 -9.58 9.21 24.93
N SER A 303 -10.03 7.98 25.19
CA SER A 303 -11.32 7.50 24.72
C SER A 303 -12.50 8.32 25.25
N GLY A 304 -13.44 8.64 24.36
CA GLY A 304 -14.67 9.37 24.68
C GLY A 304 -14.49 10.86 24.98
N GLN A 305 -13.29 11.43 24.81
CA GLN A 305 -13.01 12.85 25.03
C GLN A 305 -12.52 13.53 23.75
N PRO A 306 -12.98 14.75 23.45
CA PRO A 306 -12.48 15.51 22.31
C PRO A 306 -10.97 15.78 22.39
N LEU A 307 -10.29 15.67 21.25
CA LEU A 307 -8.85 15.85 21.12
C LEU A 307 -8.41 17.25 21.55
N THR A 308 -7.32 17.35 22.30
CA THR A 308 -6.57 18.59 22.49
C THR A 308 -5.11 18.37 22.13
N PHE A 309 -4.68 18.97 21.02
CA PHE A 309 -3.37 18.75 20.42
C PHE A 309 -2.88 20.02 19.72
N ASN A 310 -1.77 20.59 20.19
CA ASN A 310 -1.35 21.94 19.84
C ASN A 310 0.06 21.98 19.26
N ASN A 311 0.35 23.07 18.55
CA ASN A 311 1.64 23.35 17.93
C ASN A 311 2.04 22.31 16.87
N ILE A 312 1.13 21.99 15.96
CA ILE A 312 1.42 21.09 14.83
C ILE A 312 1.82 21.93 13.62
N SER A 313 3.04 21.75 13.12
CA SER A 313 3.51 22.42 11.91
C SER A 313 2.91 21.76 10.68
N ILE A 314 2.35 22.56 9.78
CA ILE A 314 1.88 22.15 8.46
C ILE A 314 2.66 22.94 7.40
N TYR A 315 3.05 22.25 6.33
CA TYR A 315 3.59 22.86 5.12
C TYR A 315 2.74 22.42 3.92
N LYS A 316 1.99 23.35 3.34
CA LYS A 316 1.17 23.11 2.15
C LYS A 316 2.02 23.36 0.90
N LEU A 317 2.19 22.33 0.11
CA LEU A 317 2.86 22.35 -1.18
C LEU A 317 1.84 22.48 -2.32
N PHE A 318 2.23 23.23 -3.35
CA PHE A 318 1.50 23.44 -4.59
C PHE A 318 2.24 22.78 -5.75
N ASN A 319 1.66 22.81 -6.95
CA ASN A 319 2.33 22.30 -8.15
C ASN A 319 3.74 22.93 -8.31
N GLY A 320 4.75 22.08 -8.46
CA GLY A 320 6.15 22.49 -8.60
C GLY A 320 6.89 22.77 -7.29
N SER A 321 6.21 22.89 -6.14
CA SER A 321 6.86 23.00 -4.84
C SER A 321 7.69 21.75 -4.54
N THR A 322 8.76 21.93 -3.75
CA THR A 322 9.68 20.85 -3.40
C THR A 322 9.78 20.67 -1.90
N PHE A 323 10.07 19.45 -1.46
CA PHE A 323 10.25 19.12 -0.05
C PHE A 323 11.26 17.99 0.09
N ASN A 324 12.16 18.04 1.07
CA ASN A 324 13.09 16.95 1.34
C ASN A 324 12.64 16.21 2.60
N LEU A 325 12.24 14.93 2.45
CA LEU A 325 11.69 14.12 3.54
C LEU A 325 12.74 13.73 4.59
N SER A 326 14.02 13.65 4.22
CA SER A 326 15.11 13.33 5.15
C SER A 326 15.40 14.48 6.12
N THR A 327 15.35 15.72 5.64
CA THR A 327 15.55 16.94 6.46
C THR A 327 14.25 17.54 6.99
N TRP A 328 13.12 17.14 6.43
CA TRP A 328 11.79 17.68 6.69
C TRP A 328 11.67 19.19 6.41
N THR A 329 12.22 19.64 5.27
CA THR A 329 12.24 21.04 4.85
C THR A 329 11.69 21.20 3.44
N GLY A 330 11.11 22.36 3.12
CA GLY A 330 10.49 22.61 1.82
C GLY A 330 10.72 24.00 1.26
N SER A 331 10.38 24.16 -0.02
CA SER A 331 10.45 25.42 -0.77
C SER A 331 9.24 25.57 -1.68
N GLY A 332 8.80 26.82 -1.87
CA GLY A 332 7.66 27.17 -2.71
C GLY A 332 6.30 26.74 -2.16
N GLY A 333 6.19 26.47 -0.86
CA GLY A 333 4.93 26.16 -0.17
C GLY A 333 4.62 27.12 0.98
N LEU A 334 3.43 26.97 1.55
CA LEU A 334 2.90 27.79 2.65
C LEU A 334 3.10 27.08 4.00
N ALA A 335 3.88 27.67 4.90
CA ALA A 335 4.04 27.20 6.28
C ALA A 335 2.97 27.79 7.20
N TYR A 336 2.35 26.95 8.04
CA TYR A 336 1.43 27.40 9.08
C TYR A 336 1.34 26.39 10.21
N THR A 337 0.80 26.82 11.35
CA THR A 337 0.56 25.96 12.52
C THR A 337 -0.93 25.73 12.73
N LEU A 338 -1.27 24.51 13.13
CA LEU A 338 -2.59 24.11 13.60
C LEU A 338 -2.59 23.79 15.09
N ASN A 339 -3.72 24.06 15.72
CA ASN A 339 -4.04 23.71 17.09
C ASN A 339 -5.43 23.07 17.13
N VAL A 340 -5.61 22.03 17.93
CA VAL A 340 -6.88 21.42 18.25
C VAL A 340 -7.15 21.65 19.73
N ASN A 341 -8.26 22.30 20.05
CA ASN A 341 -8.69 22.55 21.43
C ASN A 341 -10.10 21.99 21.63
N GLY A 342 -10.23 20.91 22.40
CA GLY A 342 -11.53 20.26 22.64
C GLY A 342 -12.25 19.86 21.35
N GLY A 343 -11.53 19.29 20.38
CA GLY A 343 -12.07 18.86 19.09
C GLY A 343 -12.24 19.98 18.05
N VAL A 344 -11.89 21.23 18.36
CA VAL A 344 -11.99 22.37 17.42
C VAL A 344 -10.62 22.74 16.87
N ILE A 345 -10.47 22.71 15.54
CA ILE A 345 -9.24 23.12 14.86
C ILE A 345 -9.19 24.65 14.72
N THR A 346 -8.04 25.23 15.04
CA THR A 346 -7.70 26.63 14.76
C THR A 346 -6.39 26.68 13.98
N SER A 347 -6.26 27.70 13.13
CA SER A 347 -5.12 27.86 12.23
C SER A 347 -4.51 29.25 12.39
N SER A 348 -3.18 29.31 12.40
CA SER A 348 -2.42 30.57 12.35
C SER A 348 -2.70 31.43 11.10
N THR A 349 -3.24 30.84 10.03
CA THR A 349 -3.67 31.57 8.81
C THR A 349 -5.17 31.88 8.80
N GLY A 350 -5.91 31.50 9.84
CA GLY A 350 -7.37 31.60 9.90
C GLY A 350 -8.11 30.56 9.04
N LYS A 351 -7.41 29.73 8.25
CA LYS A 351 -7.98 28.65 7.42
C LYS A 351 -7.33 27.31 7.75
N VAL A 352 -8.14 26.28 7.99
CA VAL A 352 -7.66 24.92 8.34
C VAL A 352 -6.71 24.37 7.26
N TYR A 353 -7.06 24.57 5.99
CA TYR A 353 -6.27 24.12 4.83
C TYR A 353 -5.32 25.20 4.26
N GLY A 354 -5.03 26.24 5.05
CA GLY A 354 -4.18 27.35 4.62
C GLY A 354 -4.78 28.20 3.49
N GLY A 355 -3.96 29.10 2.96
CA GLY A 355 -4.27 29.87 1.75
C GLY A 355 -4.09 29.07 0.46
N ASN A 356 -4.38 29.72 -0.67
CA ASN A 356 -4.22 29.13 -2.01
C ASN A 356 -2.93 29.58 -2.71
N GLN A 357 -2.03 30.25 -1.99
CA GLN A 357 -0.74 30.75 -2.48
C GLN A 357 0.34 30.49 -1.42
N PRO A 358 1.62 30.32 -1.82
CA PRO A 358 2.76 30.13 -0.92
C PRO A 358 2.93 31.25 0.12
#